data_AF-A0A957AK22-F1
#
_entry.id   AF-A0A957AK22-F1
#
_cell.length_a   1.000
_cell.length_b   1.000
_cell.length_c   1.000
_cell.angle_alpha   90.00
_cell.angle_beta   90.00
_cell.angle_gamma   90.00
#
_symmetry.space_group_name_H-M   'P 1'
#
loop_
_entity.id
_entity.type
_entity.pdbx_description
1 polymer ?
#
loop_
_entity_poly.entity_id
_entity_poly.type
_entity_poly.pdbx_seq_one_letter_code
_entity_poly.pdbx_strand_id
1 'polypeptide(L)'
;MTDSPKTMSRSLTTPRVAVALLGVLILLAVAAGAGWWFFARTTVPDWDRTTNLDLFAPAGDAFDEGTPWVTLTFAPAAANTDVPIALRLENRQGTPTPAAATSATITAASLQPLGGASEPLALAVSASGDASTVARFPQAGWWRISVETSASKTPATFDFIVPDPNIAGPGAVPASKTDPDAEALYRQGLEALTTLQSVHYVQWMADGRGNGAISEHRVSSGTDTLPPEFAYRAAGGMEAIMIGDVRWVQLPNNLGWTRQEGAVIIPPSEWGEEYEGATQFVVLGQEDVHGVPTTIISFLAPEVTEPQRRTAAWY
;
A
#
# COMPACT_ATOMS: atom_id res chain seq x y z
N MET A 1 -60.58 42.29 21.76
CA MET A 1 -59.89 42.33 20.46
C MET A 1 -58.46 41.85 20.70
N THR A 2 -58.19 40.54 20.75
CA THR A 2 -57.83 39.68 19.60
C THR A 2 -56.78 40.35 18.71
N ASP A 3 -55.48 40.14 18.98
CA ASP A 3 -54.76 39.08 18.26
C ASP A 3 -53.36 38.80 18.81
N SER A 4 -53.07 37.50 18.72
CA SER A 4 -51.89 36.66 18.96
C SER A 4 -50.45 37.24 18.87
N PRO A 5 -49.50 36.56 19.54
CA PRO A 5 -48.09 36.95 19.60
C PRO A 5 -47.36 36.66 18.29
N LYS A 6 -46.57 37.62 17.81
CA LYS A 6 -45.64 37.41 16.69
C LYS A 6 -44.46 36.54 17.14
N THR A 7 -44.57 35.26 16.85
CA THR A 7 -43.44 34.33 16.73
C THR A 7 -42.54 34.81 15.60
N MET A 8 -41.36 35.34 15.92
CA MET A 8 -40.27 35.49 14.95
C MET A 8 -39.21 34.44 15.23
N SER A 9 -38.95 33.70 14.15
CA SER A 9 -38.14 32.50 14.02
C SER A 9 -36.73 32.65 14.59
N ARG A 10 -36.33 31.67 15.41
CA ARG A 10 -34.93 31.31 15.61
C ARG A 10 -34.31 30.99 14.26
N SER A 11 -33.39 31.82 13.78
CA SER A 11 -32.42 31.42 12.77
C SER A 11 -31.42 30.48 13.42
N LEU A 12 -31.64 29.18 13.25
CA LEU A 12 -30.62 28.15 13.49
C LEU A 12 -29.53 28.34 12.45
N THR A 13 -28.50 29.11 12.79
CA THR A 13 -27.27 29.18 12.01
C THR A 13 -26.19 28.41 12.76
N THR A 14 -26.08 27.12 12.45
CA THR A 14 -24.81 26.38 12.48
C THR A 14 -25.03 25.02 11.78
N PRO A 15 -24.02 24.41 11.12
CA PRO A 15 -22.74 24.96 10.66
C PRO A 15 -22.39 24.52 9.21
N ARG A 16 -22.05 25.46 8.33
CA ARG A 16 -21.27 25.15 7.10
C ARG A 16 -19.81 24.76 7.40
N VAL A 17 -19.41 24.80 8.68
CA VAL A 17 -18.08 24.42 9.17
C VAL A 17 -17.92 22.89 9.28
N ALA A 18 -19.01 22.11 9.39
CA ALA A 18 -18.91 20.65 9.53
C ALA A 18 -18.60 19.89 8.22
N VAL A 19 -18.96 20.44 7.05
CA VAL A 19 -18.71 19.79 5.75
C VAL A 19 -17.30 20.10 5.22
N ALA A 20 -16.73 21.25 5.58
CA ALA A 20 -15.37 21.62 5.19
C ALA A 20 -14.29 20.83 5.97
N LEU A 21 -14.56 20.40 7.20
CA LEU A 21 -13.63 19.62 8.02
C LEU A 21 -13.54 18.14 7.58
N LEU A 22 -14.62 17.56 7.06
CA LEU A 22 -14.59 16.17 6.56
C LEU A 22 -13.80 16.04 5.23
N GLY A 23 -13.87 17.05 4.36
CA GLY A 23 -13.15 17.05 3.08
C GLY A 23 -11.63 17.20 3.23
N VAL A 24 -11.16 17.89 4.27
CA VAL A 24 -9.72 18.10 4.52
C VAL A 24 -9.06 16.88 5.16
N LEU A 25 -9.78 16.11 5.99
CA LEU A 25 -9.26 14.89 6.61
C LEU A 25 -9.09 13.73 5.61
N ILE A 26 -9.95 13.64 4.59
CA ILE A 26 -9.82 12.64 3.53
C ILE A 26 -8.67 13.00 2.56
N LEU A 27 -8.36 14.29 2.40
CA LEU A 27 -7.28 14.78 1.53
C LEU A 27 -5.88 14.60 2.12
N LEU A 28 -5.76 14.55 3.45
CA LEU A 28 -4.50 14.26 4.14
C LEU A 28 -4.13 12.77 4.11
N ALA A 29 -5.10 11.88 3.93
CA ALA A 29 -4.90 10.44 3.88
C ALA A 29 -4.46 9.90 2.50
N VAL A 30 -4.33 10.75 1.48
CA VAL A 30 -4.03 10.30 0.09
C VAL A 30 -2.73 10.93 -0.46
N ALA A 31 -2.07 11.81 0.29
CA ALA A 31 -0.82 12.45 -0.14
C ALA A 31 0.43 11.59 0.18
N ALA A 32 0.68 10.62 -0.72
CA ALA A 32 2.00 10.19 -1.19
C ALA A 32 3.11 9.93 -0.15
N GLY A 33 3.31 8.66 0.21
CA GLY A 33 4.53 7.87 -0.07
C GLY A 33 5.88 8.21 0.59
N ALA A 34 6.15 9.49 0.83
CA ALA A 34 7.24 10.01 1.66
C ALA A 34 6.73 11.10 2.63
N GLY A 35 5.58 11.73 2.31
CA GLY A 35 4.92 12.73 3.13
C GLY A 35 4.11 12.16 4.30
N TRP A 36 3.65 10.91 4.24
CA TRP A 36 2.92 10.30 5.36
C TRP A 36 3.77 10.29 6.65
N TRP A 37 5.08 10.11 6.51
CA TRP A 37 6.05 10.13 7.61
C TRP A 37 6.19 11.52 8.27
N PHE A 38 5.96 12.60 7.51
CA PHE A 38 6.07 13.99 7.98
C PHE A 38 4.76 14.57 8.51
N PHE A 39 3.60 14.12 8.02
CA PHE A 39 2.31 14.74 8.37
C PHE A 39 1.53 14.01 9.48
N ALA A 40 1.82 12.73 9.78
CA ALA A 40 1.10 11.95 10.78
C ALA A 40 1.83 11.83 12.13
N ARG A 41 2.34 12.94 12.69
CA ARG A 41 3.05 12.92 13.99
C ARG A 41 2.29 13.62 15.11
N THR A 42 1.21 13.02 15.61
CA THR A 42 0.70 13.33 16.97
C THR A 42 0.05 12.16 17.71
N THR A 43 -0.22 11.03 17.08
CA THR A 43 -0.82 9.87 17.75
C THR A 43 0.09 8.66 17.63
N VAL A 44 0.51 8.10 18.77
CA VAL A 44 1.01 6.73 18.85
C VAL A 44 -0.02 5.86 18.12
N PRO A 45 0.36 5.04 17.12
CA PRO A 45 -0.60 4.21 16.41
C PRO A 45 -1.41 3.41 17.42
N ASP A 46 -2.73 3.36 17.23
CA ASP A 46 -3.58 2.47 18.01
C ASP A 46 -3.25 1.03 17.60
N TRP A 47 -2.37 0.43 18.40
CA TRP A 47 -1.88 -0.94 18.27
C TRP A 47 -2.88 -1.97 18.81
N ASP A 48 -4.16 -1.62 18.97
CA ASP A 48 -5.20 -2.64 19.07
C ASP A 48 -4.98 -3.65 17.94
N ARG A 49 -4.56 -4.86 18.35
CA ARG A 49 -4.08 -5.90 17.44
C ARG A 49 -5.20 -6.19 16.48
N THR A 50 -4.93 -6.06 15.19
CA THR A 50 -5.88 -6.51 14.19
C THR A 50 -6.05 -8.02 14.37
N THR A 51 -7.30 -8.48 14.35
CA THR A 51 -7.58 -9.92 14.46
C THR A 51 -7.40 -10.62 13.11
N ASN A 52 -7.48 -9.86 12.01
CA ASN A 52 -7.27 -10.29 10.65
C ASN A 52 -6.53 -9.19 9.88
N LEU A 53 -5.77 -9.59 8.85
CA LEU A 53 -5.38 -8.71 7.77
C LEU A 53 -6.52 -8.58 6.78
N ASP A 54 -6.71 -7.36 6.29
CA ASP A 54 -7.57 -7.04 5.18
C ASP A 54 -6.77 -6.24 4.14
N LEU A 55 -6.45 -6.90 3.03
CA LEU A 55 -5.57 -6.40 1.97
C LEU A 55 -6.38 -6.23 0.68
N PHE A 56 -6.02 -5.27 -0.15
CA PHE A 56 -6.74 -4.96 -1.40
C PHE A 56 -5.73 -4.78 -2.53
N ALA A 57 -6.01 -5.34 -3.71
CA ALA A 57 -5.09 -5.40 -4.83
C ALA A 57 -5.81 -5.30 -6.18
N PRO A 58 -5.24 -4.61 -7.19
CA PRO A 58 -5.78 -4.63 -8.55
C PRO A 58 -5.40 -5.94 -9.24
N ALA A 59 -6.33 -6.57 -9.95
CA ALA A 59 -6.01 -7.61 -10.91
C ALA A 59 -5.93 -6.97 -12.31
N GLY A 60 -4.79 -6.37 -12.64
CA GLY A 60 -4.62 -5.55 -13.85
C GLY A 60 -3.87 -4.25 -13.59
N ASP A 61 -4.03 -3.29 -14.50
CA ASP A 61 -3.47 -1.95 -14.34
C ASP A 61 -4.32 -1.14 -13.34
N ALA A 62 -3.75 -0.79 -12.18
CA ALA A 62 -4.44 -0.04 -11.14
C ALA A 62 -5.03 1.30 -11.61
N PHE A 63 -4.49 1.88 -12.68
CA PHE A 63 -4.89 3.19 -13.21
C PHE A 63 -6.06 3.13 -14.18
N ASP A 64 -6.31 1.97 -14.80
CA ASP A 64 -7.45 1.76 -15.68
C ASP A 64 -8.76 1.70 -14.88
N GLU A 65 -9.80 2.41 -15.36
CA GLU A 65 -11.11 2.48 -14.69
C GLU A 65 -11.83 1.12 -14.62
N GLY A 66 -11.57 0.25 -15.59
CA GLY A 66 -12.18 -1.07 -15.69
C GLY A 66 -11.47 -2.17 -14.89
N THR A 67 -10.38 -1.86 -14.20
CA THR A 67 -9.58 -2.87 -13.50
C THR A 67 -10.33 -3.40 -12.28
N PRO A 68 -10.54 -4.74 -12.19
CA PRO A 68 -11.13 -5.36 -11.02
C PRO A 68 -10.18 -5.27 -9.82
N TRP A 69 -10.75 -5.04 -8.63
CA TRP A 69 -10.03 -5.08 -7.37
C TRP A 69 -10.41 -6.33 -6.60
N VAL A 70 -9.43 -6.95 -5.97
CA VAL A 70 -9.59 -8.13 -5.12
C VAL A 70 -9.25 -7.72 -3.70
N THR A 71 -10.13 -8.04 -2.77
CA THR A 71 -9.90 -7.93 -1.34
C THR A 71 -9.61 -9.31 -0.77
N LEU A 72 -8.58 -9.42 0.05
CA LEU A 72 -8.09 -10.64 0.69
C LEU A 72 -8.11 -10.44 2.21
N THR A 73 -8.89 -11.27 2.89
CA THR A 73 -9.05 -11.21 4.36
C THR A 73 -8.68 -12.54 5.00
N PHE A 74 -7.78 -12.52 5.99
CA PHE A 74 -7.27 -13.73 6.67
C PHE A 74 -6.47 -13.39 7.95
N ALA A 75 -6.18 -14.38 8.80
CA ALA A 75 -5.40 -14.22 10.04
C ALA A 75 -4.11 -15.05 10.04
N PRO A 76 -2.99 -14.54 9.51
CA PRO A 76 -1.68 -15.21 9.55
C PRO A 76 -1.03 -15.14 10.94
N ALA A 77 -1.68 -15.70 11.97
CA ALA A 77 -1.19 -15.61 13.35
C ALA A 77 -0.05 -16.59 13.68
N ALA A 78 0.10 -17.68 12.91
CA ALA A 78 1.13 -18.69 13.12
C ALA A 78 1.47 -19.44 11.82
N ALA A 79 2.69 -19.97 11.75
CA ALA A 79 3.05 -20.95 10.74
C ALA A 79 2.48 -22.33 11.09
N ASN A 80 2.35 -23.17 10.07
CA ASN A 80 1.87 -24.55 10.09
C ASN A 80 0.45 -24.71 10.66
N THR A 81 -0.37 -23.66 10.57
CA THR A 81 -1.79 -23.68 10.90
C THR A 81 -2.62 -23.51 9.63
N ASP A 82 -3.77 -24.17 9.61
CA ASP A 82 -4.77 -23.96 8.56
C ASP A 82 -5.45 -22.61 8.81
N VAL A 83 -5.40 -21.71 7.82
CA VAL A 83 -5.91 -20.34 7.90
C VAL A 83 -7.04 -20.19 6.87
N PRO A 84 -8.27 -19.89 7.32
CA PRO A 84 -9.34 -19.51 6.41
C PRO A 84 -8.98 -18.22 5.67
N ILE A 85 -9.19 -18.21 4.36
CA ILE A 85 -9.00 -17.04 3.50
C ILE A 85 -10.32 -16.72 2.82
N ALA A 86 -10.71 -15.45 2.85
CA ALA A 86 -11.82 -14.90 2.08
C ALA A 86 -11.27 -13.98 0.98
N LEU A 87 -11.81 -14.13 -0.23
CA LEU A 87 -11.49 -13.33 -1.40
C LEU A 87 -12.78 -12.72 -1.94
N ARG A 88 -12.78 -11.41 -2.21
CA ARG A 88 -13.95 -10.68 -2.68
C ARG A 88 -13.57 -9.77 -3.85
N LEU A 89 -14.47 -9.62 -4.81
CA LEU A 89 -14.33 -8.63 -5.88
C LEU A 89 -14.97 -7.32 -5.45
N GLU A 90 -14.19 -6.25 -5.53
CA GLU A 90 -14.61 -4.90 -5.18
C GLU A 90 -14.27 -3.93 -6.32
N ASN A 91 -14.85 -2.74 -6.24
CA ASN A 91 -14.41 -1.62 -7.07
C ASN A 91 -13.34 -0.80 -6.33
N ARG A 92 -12.73 0.16 -7.03
CA ARG A 92 -11.69 1.04 -6.49
C ARG A 92 -12.09 1.79 -5.20
N GLN A 93 -13.39 1.89 -4.88
CA GLN A 93 -13.90 2.60 -3.70
C GLN A 93 -14.10 1.68 -2.49
N GLY A 94 -13.66 0.41 -2.56
CA GLY A 94 -13.87 -0.59 -1.50
C GLY A 94 -15.36 -0.95 -1.32
N THR A 95 -16.20 -0.64 -2.30
CA THR A 95 -17.60 -1.08 -2.28
C THR A 95 -17.72 -2.41 -3.00
N PRO A 96 -18.49 -3.38 -2.44
CA PRO A 96 -18.75 -4.64 -3.11
C PRO A 96 -19.35 -4.36 -4.48
N THR A 97 -18.78 -4.97 -5.53
CA THR A 97 -19.36 -4.80 -6.86
C THR A 97 -20.62 -5.65 -6.94
N PRO A 98 -21.80 -5.08 -7.26
CA PRO A 98 -23.00 -5.88 -7.43
C PRO A 98 -22.78 -6.99 -8.47
N ALA A 99 -23.26 -8.21 -8.21
CA ALA A 99 -23.11 -9.35 -9.13
C ALA A 99 -23.63 -9.09 -10.55
N ALA A 100 -24.48 -8.07 -10.73
CA ALA A 100 -24.99 -7.65 -12.04
C ALA A 100 -24.16 -6.55 -12.73
N ALA A 101 -23.18 -5.94 -12.04
CA ALA A 101 -22.43 -4.76 -12.51
C ALA A 101 -21.04 -5.08 -13.08
N THR A 102 -20.48 -6.27 -12.83
CA THR A 102 -19.22 -6.74 -13.44
C THR A 102 -19.33 -8.17 -13.94
N SER A 103 -18.84 -8.43 -15.16
CA SER A 103 -18.64 -9.79 -15.70
C SER A 103 -17.41 -10.50 -15.13
N ALA A 104 -16.67 -9.87 -14.22
CA ALA A 104 -15.46 -10.40 -13.62
C ALA A 104 -15.80 -11.43 -12.51
N THR A 105 -15.09 -12.54 -12.50
CA THR A 105 -15.17 -13.57 -11.46
C THR A 105 -13.76 -13.98 -11.05
N ILE A 106 -13.58 -14.40 -9.80
CA ILE A 106 -12.33 -15.04 -9.35
C ILE A 106 -12.25 -16.43 -10.00
N THR A 107 -11.18 -16.71 -10.71
CA THR A 107 -11.02 -17.96 -11.49
C THR A 107 -10.00 -18.91 -10.89
N ALA A 108 -8.95 -18.38 -10.25
CA ALA A 108 -7.93 -19.17 -9.59
C ALA A 108 -7.25 -18.35 -8.48
N ALA A 109 -6.64 -19.05 -7.53
CA ALA A 109 -5.68 -18.44 -6.62
C ALA A 109 -4.52 -19.41 -6.40
N SER A 110 -3.34 -18.87 -6.13
CA SER A 110 -2.15 -19.64 -5.77
C SER A 110 -1.44 -19.05 -4.57
N LEU A 111 -0.66 -19.89 -3.90
CA LEU A 111 0.15 -19.56 -2.75
C LEU A 111 1.60 -19.96 -3.02
N GLN A 112 2.55 -19.11 -2.64
CA GLN A 112 3.98 -19.43 -2.70
C GLN A 112 4.75 -18.73 -1.58
N PRO A 113 5.81 -19.34 -1.02
CA PRO A 113 6.81 -18.56 -0.30
C PRO A 113 7.55 -17.67 -1.30
N LEU A 114 7.95 -16.45 -0.91
CA LEU A 114 8.74 -15.59 -1.81
C LEU A 114 10.04 -16.30 -2.22
N GLY A 115 10.32 -16.35 -3.53
CA GLY A 115 11.46 -17.07 -4.11
C GLY A 115 11.28 -18.59 -4.22
N GLY A 116 10.11 -19.15 -3.88
CA GLY A 116 9.82 -20.58 -3.96
C GLY A 116 8.76 -20.94 -5.01
N ALA A 117 8.34 -22.21 -4.98
CA ALA A 117 7.37 -22.74 -5.94
C ALA A 117 5.93 -22.33 -5.60
N SER A 118 5.13 -22.09 -6.65
CA SER A 118 3.71 -21.79 -6.54
C SER A 118 2.87 -23.07 -6.46
N GLU A 119 1.88 -23.07 -5.57
CA GLU A 119 0.88 -24.13 -5.41
C GLU A 119 -0.54 -23.57 -5.57
N PRO A 120 -1.44 -24.27 -6.28
CA PRO A 120 -2.82 -23.82 -6.45
C PRO A 120 -3.63 -23.99 -5.15
N LEU A 121 -4.52 -23.02 -4.87
CA LEU A 121 -5.48 -23.10 -3.77
C LEU A 121 -6.83 -23.62 -4.26
N ALA A 122 -7.43 -24.54 -3.52
CA ALA A 122 -8.76 -25.05 -3.81
C ALA A 122 -9.82 -24.02 -3.39
N LEU A 123 -10.43 -23.34 -4.38
CA LEU A 123 -11.43 -22.30 -4.14
C LEU A 123 -12.85 -22.86 -4.05
N ALA A 124 -13.60 -22.42 -3.05
CA ALA A 124 -15.05 -22.51 -2.98
C ALA A 124 -15.65 -21.16 -3.37
N VAL A 125 -16.12 -21.06 -4.63
CA VAL A 125 -16.71 -19.85 -5.20
C VAL A 125 -18.21 -19.80 -4.92
N SER A 126 -18.70 -18.67 -4.43
CA SER A 126 -20.11 -18.42 -4.15
C SER A 126 -20.87 -17.98 -5.41
N ALA A 127 -22.21 -17.96 -5.33
CA ALA A 127 -23.04 -17.41 -6.39
C ALA A 127 -22.86 -15.88 -6.60
N SER A 128 -22.31 -15.15 -5.61
CA SER A 128 -21.97 -13.72 -5.73
C SER A 128 -20.62 -13.47 -6.40
N GLY A 129 -19.84 -14.52 -6.68
CA GLY A 129 -18.50 -14.41 -7.26
C GLY A 129 -17.38 -14.24 -6.24
N ASP A 130 -17.71 -14.18 -4.94
CA ASP A 130 -16.74 -14.25 -3.85
C ASP A 130 -16.15 -15.66 -3.77
N ALA A 131 -14.92 -15.79 -3.27
CA ALA A 131 -14.28 -17.08 -3.09
C ALA A 131 -13.77 -17.25 -1.66
N SER A 132 -13.73 -18.50 -1.21
CA SER A 132 -13.13 -18.86 0.08
C SER A 132 -12.23 -20.08 -0.08
N THR A 133 -11.20 -20.17 0.75
CA THR A 133 -10.30 -21.32 0.78
C THR A 133 -9.67 -21.48 2.16
N VAL A 134 -8.92 -22.56 2.34
CA VAL A 134 -8.08 -22.78 3.51
C VAL A 134 -6.65 -22.94 3.00
N ALA A 135 -5.76 -22.08 3.47
CA ALA A 135 -4.35 -22.15 3.18
C ALA A 135 -3.58 -22.65 4.40
N ARG A 136 -2.50 -23.39 4.17
CA ARG A 136 -1.55 -23.75 5.22
C ARG A 136 -0.19 -23.19 4.84
N PHE A 137 0.47 -22.54 5.79
CA PHE A 137 1.80 -21.95 5.60
C PHE A 137 2.84 -22.79 6.32
N PRO A 138 3.53 -23.76 5.69
CA PRO A 138 4.38 -24.73 6.40
C PRO A 138 5.53 -24.11 7.20
N GLN A 139 5.95 -22.90 6.84
CA GLN A 139 7.06 -22.18 7.45
C GLN A 139 6.73 -20.71 7.70
N ALA A 140 7.43 -20.12 8.68
CA ALA A 140 7.43 -18.68 8.87
C ALA A 140 8.25 -17.99 7.78
N GLY A 141 7.93 -16.73 7.48
CA GLY A 141 8.60 -15.92 6.46
C GLY A 141 7.63 -15.26 5.51
N TRP A 142 8.16 -14.76 4.39
CA TRP A 142 7.38 -14.05 3.38
C TRP A 142 6.66 -14.99 2.44
N TRP A 143 5.42 -14.64 2.13
CA TRP A 143 4.51 -15.38 1.27
C TRP A 143 3.82 -14.44 0.29
N ARG A 144 3.47 -14.98 -0.87
CA ARG A 144 2.65 -14.34 -1.90
C ARG A 144 1.41 -15.16 -2.15
N ILE A 145 0.25 -14.49 -2.17
CA ILE A 145 -0.97 -15.03 -2.78
C ILE A 145 -1.22 -14.29 -4.09
N SER A 146 -1.42 -15.04 -5.17
CA SER A 146 -1.82 -14.47 -6.47
C SER A 146 -3.26 -14.89 -6.78
N VAL A 147 -4.11 -13.94 -7.17
CA VAL A 147 -5.51 -14.17 -7.49
C VAL A 147 -5.79 -13.78 -8.93
N GLU A 148 -6.23 -14.75 -9.72
CA GLU A 148 -6.61 -14.55 -11.12
C GLU A 148 -8.10 -14.23 -11.22
N THR A 149 -8.43 -13.35 -12.18
CA THR A 149 -9.82 -13.00 -12.48
C THR A 149 -10.12 -13.18 -13.96
N SER A 150 -11.38 -13.37 -14.32
CA SER A 150 -11.80 -13.50 -15.72
C SER A 150 -11.62 -12.22 -16.55
N ALA A 151 -11.40 -11.07 -15.90
CA ALA A 151 -11.32 -9.76 -16.56
C ALA A 151 -9.89 -9.32 -16.90
N SER A 152 -8.86 -9.95 -16.35
CA SER A 152 -7.46 -9.56 -16.56
C SER A 152 -6.53 -10.77 -16.57
N LYS A 153 -5.46 -10.67 -17.36
CA LYS A 153 -4.38 -11.67 -17.36
C LYS A 153 -3.34 -11.43 -16.26
N THR A 154 -3.31 -10.22 -15.70
CA THR A 154 -2.41 -9.87 -14.61
C THR A 154 -3.14 -10.15 -13.30
N PRO A 155 -2.64 -11.06 -12.45
CA PRO A 155 -3.28 -11.39 -11.19
C PRO A 155 -3.16 -10.25 -10.18
N ALA A 156 -4.06 -10.22 -9.22
CA ALA A 156 -3.90 -9.46 -7.99
C ALA A 156 -2.90 -10.19 -7.08
N THR A 157 -1.81 -9.53 -6.66
CA THR A 157 -0.72 -10.15 -5.91
C THR A 157 -0.60 -9.57 -4.50
N PHE A 158 -0.70 -10.40 -3.47
CA PHE A 158 -0.62 -10.00 -2.07
C PHE A 158 0.64 -10.56 -1.43
N ASP A 159 1.58 -9.68 -1.07
CA ASP A 159 2.80 -10.05 -0.35
C ASP A 159 2.64 -9.74 1.14
N PHE A 160 2.93 -10.72 1.99
CA PHE A 160 2.77 -10.63 3.43
C PHE A 160 3.72 -11.57 4.16
N ILE A 161 3.83 -11.39 5.48
CA ILE A 161 4.69 -12.23 6.32
C ILE A 161 3.85 -13.08 7.27
N VAL A 162 4.28 -14.33 7.48
CA VAL A 162 3.65 -15.27 8.40
C VAL A 162 4.67 -15.66 9.48
N PRO A 163 4.36 -15.54 10.78
CA PRO A 163 3.21 -14.80 11.31
C PRO A 163 3.33 -13.29 11.09
N ASP A 164 2.21 -12.61 10.91
CA ASP A 164 2.19 -11.17 10.69
C ASP A 164 2.44 -10.39 12.01
N PRO A 165 3.38 -9.43 12.03
CA PRO A 165 3.74 -8.73 13.26
C PRO A 165 2.63 -7.79 13.80
N ASN A 166 1.67 -7.36 12.97
CA ASN A 166 0.52 -6.58 13.41
C ASN A 166 -0.50 -7.43 14.17
N ILE A 167 -0.53 -8.74 13.89
CA ILE A 167 -1.44 -9.71 14.53
C ILE A 167 -0.75 -10.42 15.69
N ALA A 168 0.42 -11.00 15.44
CA ALA A 168 1.15 -11.84 16.38
C ALA A 168 2.16 -11.06 17.24
N GLY A 169 2.43 -9.79 16.91
CA GLY A 169 3.30 -8.88 17.67
C GLY A 169 4.69 -8.67 17.04
N PRO A 170 5.45 -7.65 17.50
CA PRO A 170 6.67 -7.16 16.86
C PRO A 170 7.88 -8.12 16.89
N GLY A 171 7.74 -9.30 17.50
CA GLY A 171 8.77 -10.36 17.49
C GLY A 171 8.27 -11.68 16.91
N ALA A 172 7.12 -11.66 16.23
CA ALA A 172 6.50 -12.87 15.70
C ALA A 172 7.32 -13.46 14.53
N VAL A 173 7.94 -12.58 13.74
CA VAL A 173 8.85 -12.98 12.67
C VAL A 173 10.17 -13.44 13.31
N PRO A 174 10.61 -14.70 13.10
CA PRO A 174 11.86 -15.17 13.66
C PRO A 174 13.04 -14.32 13.20
N ALA A 175 13.81 -13.82 14.17
CA ALA A 175 15.04 -13.09 13.88
C ALA A 175 16.02 -14.04 13.18
N SER A 176 16.41 -13.71 11.96
CA SER A 176 17.39 -14.49 11.22
C SER A 176 18.79 -13.94 11.46
N LYS A 177 19.77 -14.85 11.46
CA LYS A 177 21.17 -14.43 11.44
C LYS A 177 21.45 -13.78 10.09
N THR A 178 22.07 -12.61 10.10
CA THR A 178 22.54 -11.96 8.86
C THR A 178 23.42 -12.91 8.05
N ASP A 179 23.07 -13.08 6.79
CA ASP A 179 23.90 -13.64 5.74
C ASP A 179 24.80 -12.51 5.17
N PRO A 180 26.15 -12.63 5.27
CA PRO A 180 27.07 -11.63 4.73
C PRO A 180 26.92 -11.37 3.23
N ASP A 181 26.56 -12.39 2.44
CA ASP A 181 26.40 -12.24 1.00
C ASP A 181 25.12 -11.46 0.68
N ALA A 182 24.05 -11.71 1.44
CA ALA A 182 22.81 -10.92 1.36
C ALA A 182 23.02 -9.45 1.76
N GLU A 183 23.80 -9.22 2.82
CA GLU A 183 24.16 -7.87 3.27
C GLU A 183 25.01 -7.13 2.21
N ALA A 184 25.94 -7.83 1.55
CA ALA A 184 26.75 -7.25 0.48
C ALA A 184 25.89 -6.86 -0.73
N LEU A 185 24.97 -7.74 -1.15
CA LEU A 185 24.01 -7.46 -2.22
C LEU A 185 23.12 -6.26 -1.87
N TYR A 186 22.64 -6.19 -0.62
CA TYR A 186 21.85 -5.06 -0.13
C TYR A 186 22.60 -3.75 -0.24
N ARG A 187 23.85 -3.70 0.23
CA ARG A 187 24.67 -2.49 0.15
C ARG A 187 24.93 -2.08 -1.30
N GLN A 188 25.19 -3.04 -2.18
CA GLN A 188 25.37 -2.78 -3.61
C GLN A 188 24.10 -2.22 -4.25
N GLY A 189 22.93 -2.79 -3.93
CA GLY A 189 21.64 -2.31 -4.40
C GLY A 189 21.35 -0.88 -3.93
N LEU A 190 21.60 -0.59 -2.65
CA LEU A 190 21.41 0.74 -2.08
C LEU A 190 22.36 1.78 -2.69
N GLU A 191 23.63 1.41 -2.91
CA GLU A 191 24.59 2.28 -3.60
C GLU A 191 24.12 2.57 -5.03
N ALA A 192 23.69 1.56 -5.79
CA ALA A 192 23.17 1.76 -7.14
C ALA A 192 21.93 2.67 -7.14
N LEU A 193 20.97 2.42 -6.24
CA LEU A 193 19.74 3.22 -6.09
C LEU A 193 20.05 4.69 -5.83
N THR A 194 20.98 4.98 -4.92
CA THR A 194 21.33 6.35 -4.50
C THR A 194 22.15 7.12 -5.53
N THR A 195 22.66 6.45 -6.57
CA THR A 195 23.32 7.10 -7.71
C THR A 195 22.37 7.51 -8.84
N LEU A 196 21.11 7.05 -8.82
CA LEU A 196 20.14 7.35 -9.86
C LEU A 196 19.80 8.84 -9.90
N GLN A 197 19.73 9.40 -11.11
CA GLN A 197 19.33 10.79 -11.33
C GLN A 197 17.83 10.93 -11.58
N SER A 198 17.20 9.87 -12.07
CA SER A 198 15.76 9.82 -12.24
C SER A 198 15.25 8.40 -12.05
N VAL A 199 14.09 8.29 -11.42
CA VAL A 199 13.44 7.03 -11.11
C VAL A 199 11.95 7.15 -11.42
N HIS A 200 11.39 6.10 -12.00
CA HIS A 200 9.96 5.92 -12.16
C HIS A 200 9.57 4.63 -11.45
N TYR A 201 8.63 4.70 -10.52
CA TYR A 201 8.16 3.55 -9.77
C TYR A 201 6.65 3.62 -9.50
N VAL A 202 6.06 2.45 -9.26
CA VAL A 202 4.70 2.33 -8.71
C VAL A 202 4.84 1.93 -7.26
N GLN A 203 4.18 2.68 -6.38
CA GLN A 203 4.09 2.39 -4.97
C GLN A 203 2.70 1.92 -4.63
N TRP A 204 2.63 0.80 -3.93
CA TRP A 204 1.41 0.30 -3.32
C TRP A 204 1.61 0.26 -1.81
N MET A 205 0.74 0.96 -1.10
CA MET A 205 0.68 0.98 0.36
C MET A 205 -0.63 0.35 0.80
N ALA A 206 -0.57 -0.51 1.82
CA ALA A 206 -1.74 -1.08 2.49
C ALA A 206 -1.52 -1.07 4.00
N ASP A 207 -2.57 -0.79 4.77
CA ASP A 207 -2.50 -0.72 6.23
C ASP A 207 -2.92 -2.03 6.93
N GLY A 208 -3.31 -3.05 6.15
CA GLY A 208 -3.80 -4.33 6.67
C GLY A 208 -5.19 -4.27 7.32
N ARG A 209 -5.90 -3.14 7.21
CA ARG A 209 -7.25 -2.90 7.75
C ARG A 209 -8.25 -2.53 6.64
N GLY A 210 -7.95 -2.93 5.41
CA GLY A 210 -8.79 -2.67 4.24
C GLY A 210 -8.55 -1.31 3.59
N ASN A 211 -7.60 -0.51 4.10
CA ASN A 211 -7.20 0.73 3.43
C ASN A 211 -5.90 0.55 2.67
N GLY A 212 -5.81 1.30 1.58
CA GLY A 212 -4.52 1.69 1.04
C GLY A 212 -4.65 2.43 -0.26
N ALA A 213 -3.51 2.60 -0.92
CA ALA A 213 -3.39 3.41 -2.10
C ALA A 213 -2.35 2.82 -3.05
N ILE A 214 -2.63 2.96 -4.34
CA ILE A 214 -1.65 2.72 -5.40
C ILE A 214 -1.36 4.05 -6.07
N SER A 215 -0.09 4.32 -6.32
CA SER A 215 0.36 5.56 -6.92
C SER A 215 1.58 5.35 -7.79
N GLU A 216 1.65 6.10 -8.88
CA GLU A 216 2.81 6.18 -9.76
C GLU A 216 3.61 7.42 -9.39
N HIS A 217 4.93 7.28 -9.35
CA HIS A 217 5.86 8.33 -8.96
C HIS A 217 6.95 8.47 -10.02
N ARG A 218 7.33 9.71 -10.32
CA ARG A 218 8.55 10.01 -11.07
C ARG A 218 9.35 11.03 -10.31
N VAL A 219 10.61 10.73 -10.06
CA VAL A 219 11.51 11.60 -9.30
C VAL A 219 12.71 11.92 -10.17
N SER A 220 13.16 13.17 -10.13
CA SER A 220 14.36 13.65 -10.78
C SER A 220 15.14 14.53 -9.82
N SER A 221 16.45 14.28 -9.69
CA SER A 221 17.35 15.08 -8.86
C SER A 221 17.57 16.51 -9.39
N GLY A 222 17.14 16.78 -10.62
CA GLY A 222 17.44 18.03 -11.31
C GLY A 222 18.88 18.05 -11.87
N THR A 223 19.33 19.23 -12.29
CA THR A 223 20.69 19.51 -12.78
C THR A 223 21.12 20.89 -12.28
N ASP A 224 22.35 21.32 -12.59
CA ASP A 224 22.80 22.70 -12.33
C ASP A 224 21.87 23.78 -12.92
N THR A 225 21.11 23.43 -13.96
CA THR A 225 20.22 24.35 -14.69
C THR A 225 18.74 24.07 -14.53
N LEU A 226 18.36 22.94 -13.91
CA LEU A 226 16.97 22.52 -13.75
C LEU A 226 16.73 22.10 -12.30
N PRO A 227 15.68 22.59 -11.64
CA PRO A 227 15.37 22.17 -10.28
C PRO A 227 14.99 20.67 -10.24
N PRO A 228 15.03 20.04 -9.05
CA PRO A 228 14.47 18.71 -8.87
C PRO A 228 12.98 18.70 -9.19
N GLU A 229 12.50 17.55 -9.64
CA GLU A 229 11.11 17.35 -10.04
C GLU A 229 10.53 16.09 -9.41
N PHE A 230 9.25 16.15 -9.06
CA PHE A 230 8.48 15.02 -8.57
C PHE A 230 7.11 15.03 -9.23
N ALA A 231 6.71 13.92 -9.84
CA ALA A 231 5.35 13.72 -10.33
C ALA A 231 4.70 12.55 -9.61
N TYR A 232 3.42 12.70 -9.32
CA TYR A 232 2.60 11.73 -8.61
C TYR A 232 1.26 11.57 -9.29
N ARG A 233 0.80 10.34 -9.44
CA ARG A 233 -0.56 10.01 -9.86
C ARG A 233 -1.13 8.92 -8.98
N ALA A 234 -2.25 9.17 -8.33
CA ALA A 234 -3.00 8.16 -7.58
C ALA A 234 -3.89 7.34 -8.52
N ALA A 235 -3.99 6.03 -8.28
CA ALA A 235 -5.12 5.24 -8.76
C ALA A 235 -6.40 5.81 -8.14
N GLY A 236 -7.20 6.51 -8.94
CA GLY A 236 -8.31 7.35 -8.45
C GLY A 236 -8.32 8.77 -9.01
N GLY A 237 -7.24 9.18 -9.70
CA GLY A 237 -7.23 10.37 -10.55
C GLY A 237 -6.73 11.65 -9.89
N MET A 238 -6.19 11.58 -8.67
CA MET A 238 -5.43 12.72 -8.11
C MET A 238 -4.05 12.76 -8.75
N GLU A 239 -3.63 13.93 -9.20
CA GLU A 239 -2.29 14.16 -9.74
C GLU A 239 -1.60 15.28 -8.97
N ALA A 240 -0.28 15.17 -8.82
CA ALA A 240 0.54 16.23 -8.29
C ALA A 240 1.86 16.32 -9.07
N ILE A 241 2.32 17.54 -9.29
CA ILE A 241 3.64 17.82 -9.86
C ILE A 241 4.33 18.79 -8.91
N MET A 242 5.61 18.58 -8.65
CA MET A 242 6.46 19.47 -7.88
C MET A 242 7.69 19.79 -8.73
N ILE A 243 8.04 21.07 -8.80
CA ILE A 243 9.22 21.57 -9.51
C ILE A 243 9.89 22.58 -8.57
N GLY A 244 11.05 22.21 -8.04
CA GLY A 244 11.68 22.96 -6.94
C GLY A 244 10.79 22.99 -5.70
N ASP A 245 10.43 24.19 -5.23
CA ASP A 245 9.64 24.43 -4.02
C ASP A 245 8.14 24.62 -4.27
N VAL A 246 7.71 24.57 -5.54
CA VAL A 246 6.32 24.76 -5.95
C VAL A 246 5.69 23.42 -6.27
N ARG A 247 4.48 23.22 -5.75
CA ARG A 247 3.63 22.06 -6.01
C ARG A 247 2.34 22.49 -6.70
N TRP A 248 1.92 21.73 -7.69
CA TRP A 248 0.61 21.83 -8.32
C TRP A 248 -0.16 20.54 -8.05
N VAL A 249 -1.41 20.66 -7.65
CA VAL A 249 -2.30 19.51 -7.41
C VAL A 249 -3.53 19.62 -8.27
N GLN A 250 -3.90 18.50 -8.89
CA GLN A 250 -5.16 18.31 -9.59
C GLN A 250 -5.97 17.23 -8.88
N LEU A 251 -7.19 17.59 -8.46
CA LEU A 251 -8.11 16.65 -7.82
C LEU A 251 -8.90 15.86 -8.88
N PRO A 252 -9.37 14.64 -8.55
CA PRO A 252 -10.25 13.87 -9.43
C PRO A 252 -11.44 14.72 -9.89
N ASN A 253 -11.76 14.66 -11.18
CA ASN A 253 -12.85 15.40 -11.82
C ASN A 253 -12.73 16.94 -11.77
N ASN A 254 -11.59 17.49 -11.34
CA ASN A 254 -11.27 18.91 -11.44
C ASN A 254 -10.27 19.13 -12.57
N LEU A 255 -10.61 19.99 -13.53
CA LEU A 255 -9.72 20.33 -14.65
C LEU A 255 -8.66 21.38 -14.28
N GLY A 256 -8.77 22.00 -13.11
CA GLY A 256 -7.86 23.04 -12.66
C GLY A 256 -6.73 22.52 -11.77
N TRP A 257 -5.52 23.00 -12.03
CA TRP A 257 -4.37 22.85 -11.14
C TRP A 257 -4.40 23.91 -10.04
N THR A 258 -4.18 23.48 -8.80
CA THR A 258 -4.05 24.37 -7.64
C THR A 258 -2.58 24.47 -7.23
N ARG A 259 -2.03 25.68 -7.24
CA ARG A 259 -0.65 25.96 -6.80
C ARG A 259 -0.56 25.99 -5.27
N GLN A 260 0.48 25.39 -4.72
CA GLN A 260 0.83 25.34 -3.31
C GLN A 260 2.35 25.57 -3.18
N GLU A 261 2.78 26.32 -2.17
CA GLU A 261 4.21 26.60 -1.89
C GLU A 261 4.71 25.73 -0.74
N GLY A 262 6.03 25.52 -0.68
CA GLY A 262 6.69 24.80 0.42
C GLY A 262 6.77 23.29 0.24
N ALA A 263 6.89 22.83 -1.00
CA ALA A 263 7.12 21.41 -1.29
C ALA A 263 8.59 21.02 -1.09
N VAL A 264 8.81 19.80 -0.58
CA VAL A 264 10.14 19.20 -0.45
C VAL A 264 10.19 17.97 -1.33
N ILE A 265 11.21 17.88 -2.18
CA ILE A 265 11.50 16.72 -3.02
C ILE A 265 12.72 16.04 -2.44
N ILE A 266 12.60 14.74 -2.12
CA ILE A 266 13.72 13.93 -1.63
C ILE A 266 14.31 13.20 -2.84
N PRO A 267 15.52 13.57 -3.30
CA PRO A 267 16.14 12.94 -4.46
C PRO A 267 16.62 11.51 -4.14
N PRO A 268 16.82 10.64 -5.15
CA PRO A 268 17.31 9.29 -4.95
C PRO A 268 18.59 9.17 -4.10
N SER A 269 19.48 10.17 -4.17
CA SER A 269 20.71 10.21 -3.36
C SER A 269 20.48 10.24 -1.85
N GLU A 270 19.29 10.65 -1.40
CA GLU A 270 18.92 10.73 0.02
C GLU A 270 18.06 9.54 0.47
N TRP A 271 17.63 8.65 -0.45
CA TRP A 271 16.77 7.51 -0.09
C TRP A 271 17.46 6.47 0.80
N GLY A 272 18.79 6.50 0.88
CA GLY A 272 19.56 5.63 1.76
C GLY A 272 19.31 5.86 3.25
N GLU A 273 18.93 7.09 3.64
CA GLU A 273 18.76 7.49 5.04
C GLU A 273 17.68 6.68 5.76
N GLU A 274 16.62 6.27 5.05
CA GLU A 274 15.51 5.48 5.62
C GLU A 274 15.96 4.10 6.11
N TYR A 275 17.06 3.58 5.56
CA TYR A 275 17.50 2.22 5.83
C TYR A 275 18.81 2.14 6.63
N GLU A 276 19.30 3.27 7.15
CA GLU A 276 20.46 3.29 8.02
C GLU A 276 20.23 2.42 9.27
N GLY A 277 21.16 1.50 9.53
CA GLY A 277 21.04 0.58 10.66
C GLY A 277 20.19 -0.67 10.38
N ALA A 278 19.84 -0.94 9.12
CA ALA A 278 19.24 -2.21 8.72
C ALA A 278 20.09 -3.42 9.13
N THR A 279 19.44 -4.52 9.52
CA THR A 279 20.09 -5.76 9.99
C THR A 279 19.32 -7.00 9.55
N GLN A 280 19.84 -8.19 9.86
CA GLN A 280 19.17 -9.48 9.60
C GLN A 280 18.88 -9.73 8.12
N PHE A 281 19.88 -9.45 7.28
CA PHE A 281 19.79 -9.68 5.83
C PHE A 281 19.76 -11.17 5.52
N VAL A 282 18.80 -11.59 4.70
CA VAL A 282 18.64 -12.99 4.26
C VAL A 282 18.16 -13.01 2.82
N VAL A 283 18.73 -13.89 1.99
CA VAL A 283 18.19 -14.19 0.65
C VAL A 283 16.95 -15.08 0.79
N LEU A 284 15.83 -14.64 0.24
CA LEU A 284 14.59 -15.43 0.19
C LEU A 284 14.53 -16.33 -1.05
N GLY A 285 15.15 -15.88 -2.14
CA GLY A 285 15.27 -16.65 -3.37
C GLY A 285 15.40 -15.72 -4.59
N GLN A 286 14.96 -16.21 -5.74
CA GLN A 286 14.99 -15.45 -6.99
C GLN A 286 13.60 -15.40 -7.61
N GLU A 287 13.27 -14.28 -8.25
CA GLU A 287 12.07 -14.13 -9.06
C GLU A 287 12.34 -13.32 -10.32
N ASP A 288 11.40 -13.39 -11.27
CA ASP A 288 11.41 -12.51 -12.44
C ASP A 288 10.59 -11.25 -12.13
N VAL A 289 11.24 -10.09 -12.16
CA VAL A 289 10.60 -8.79 -12.02
C VAL A 289 10.67 -8.10 -13.38
N HIS A 290 9.54 -8.07 -14.09
CA HIS A 290 9.43 -7.45 -15.42
C HIS A 290 10.44 -7.98 -16.46
N GLY A 291 10.70 -9.30 -16.48
CA GLY A 291 11.65 -9.93 -17.39
C GLY A 291 13.11 -9.86 -16.92
N VAL A 292 13.35 -9.37 -15.70
CA VAL A 292 14.68 -9.28 -15.10
C VAL A 292 14.76 -10.27 -13.94
N PRO A 293 15.72 -11.23 -13.98
CA PRO A 293 16.01 -12.08 -12.84
C PRO A 293 16.53 -11.25 -11.66
N THR A 294 15.80 -11.28 -10.55
CA THR A 294 16.06 -10.49 -9.35
C THR A 294 16.22 -11.41 -8.16
N THR A 295 17.20 -11.10 -7.30
CA THR A 295 17.39 -11.80 -6.03
C THR A 295 16.63 -11.04 -4.95
N ILE A 296 15.73 -11.72 -4.24
CA ILE A 296 14.91 -11.12 -3.19
C ILE A 296 15.65 -11.21 -1.87
N ILE A 297 15.80 -10.09 -1.18
CA ILE A 297 16.45 -10.05 0.13
C ILE A 297 15.52 -9.41 1.15
N SER A 298 15.32 -10.12 2.27
CA SER A 298 14.63 -9.57 3.44
C SER A 298 15.61 -9.00 4.45
N PHE A 299 15.18 -7.98 5.19
CA PHE A 299 15.94 -7.36 6.25
C PHE A 299 15.01 -6.67 7.25
N LEU A 300 15.55 -6.27 8.41
CA LEU A 300 14.86 -5.44 9.39
C LEU A 300 15.41 -4.02 9.33
N ALA A 301 14.56 -3.06 8.98
CA ALA A 301 14.86 -1.63 9.07
C ALA A 301 14.51 -1.10 10.48
N PRO A 302 15.31 -0.20 11.07
CA PRO A 302 14.92 0.48 12.30
C PRO A 302 13.80 1.47 12.01
N GLU A 303 12.77 1.50 12.85
CA GLU A 303 11.80 2.58 12.83
C GLU A 303 12.47 3.86 13.36
N VAL A 304 12.44 4.92 12.55
CA VAL A 304 13.01 6.23 12.91
C VAL A 304 12.13 6.97 13.94
N THR A 305 11.00 6.39 14.35
CA THR A 305 10.03 6.99 15.28
C THR A 305 10.00 6.29 16.64
N GLU A 306 9.81 7.05 17.72
CA GLU A 306 9.69 6.48 19.06
C GLU A 306 8.30 5.87 19.34
N PRO A 307 8.23 4.73 20.06
CA PRO A 307 9.37 3.91 20.48
C PRO A 307 10.01 3.23 19.26
N GLN A 308 11.34 3.31 19.12
CA GLN A 308 12.07 2.71 17.99
C GLN A 308 11.79 1.21 17.94
N ARG A 309 11.00 0.74 16.97
CA ARG A 309 10.84 -0.70 16.68
C ARG A 309 11.64 -1.08 15.44
N ARG A 310 11.49 -2.32 14.99
CA ARG A 310 12.09 -2.80 13.75
C ARG A 310 10.98 -3.39 12.90
N THR A 311 10.95 -2.99 11.63
CA THR A 311 9.94 -3.45 10.67
C THR A 311 10.63 -4.33 9.65
N ALA A 312 9.99 -5.48 9.37
CA ALA A 312 10.46 -6.37 8.32
C ALA A 312 10.16 -5.76 6.95
N ALA A 313 11.17 -5.73 6.10
CA ALA A 313 11.09 -5.28 4.72
C ALA A 313 11.74 -6.33 3.81
N TRP A 314 11.42 -6.28 2.52
CA TRP A 314 12.12 -7.00 1.47
C TRP A 314 12.34 -6.08 0.28
N TYR A 315 13.41 -6.35 -0.48
CA TYR A 315 13.72 -5.70 -1.75
C TYR A 315 14.12 -6.73 -2.80
#